data_AF-A0ABD7LQK3-F1
#
_entry.id   AF-A0ABD7LQK3-F1
#
_cell.length_a   1.000
_cell.length_b   1.000
_cell.length_c   1.000
_cell.angle_alpha   90.00
_cell.angle_beta   90.00
_cell.angle_gamma   90.00
#
_symmetry.space_group_name_H-M   'P 1'
#
loop_
_entity.id
_entity.type
_entity.pdbx_description
1 polymer ?
#
loop_
_entity_poly.entity_id
_entity_poly.type
_entity_poly.pdbx_seq_one_letter_code
_entity_poly.pdbx_strand_id
1 'polypeptide(L)' 'MILERGVTFERISVIVLGADHPVFTKSSLVQIAGRADRKGPYTNSQVYFFYEEKTAAIRKACQEIKEMNEEGKKML' A
#
# COMPACT_ATOMS: atom_id res chain seq x y z
N MET A 1 10.22 9.47 -2.44
CA MET A 1 9.68 9.61 -1.06
C MET A 1 10.61 10.55 -0.32
N ILE A 2 10.18 11.78 -0.06
CA ILE A 2 10.82 12.65 0.94
C ILE A 2 9.83 12.67 2.11
N LEU A 3 10.06 11.79 3.07
CA LEU A 3 9.53 11.90 4.42
C LEU A 3 10.78 11.78 5.29
N GLU A 4 11.10 12.88 5.97
CA GLU A 4 12.24 12.96 6.86
C GLU A 4 12.18 11.82 7.88
N ARG A 5 13.35 11.22 8.18
CA ARG A 5 13.43 10.05 9.04
C ARG A 5 12.86 10.39 10.43
N GLY A 6 12.01 9.53 10.98
CA GLY A 6 11.57 9.62 12.39
C GLY A 6 10.08 9.86 12.64
N VAL A 7 9.24 9.95 11.61
CA VAL A 7 7.78 10.12 11.79
C VAL A 7 7.01 8.81 11.63
N THR A 8 6.26 8.45 12.66
CA THR A 8 5.25 7.38 12.65
C THR A 8 3.88 8.04 12.59
N PHE A 9 3.09 7.72 11.58
CA PHE A 9 1.71 8.20 11.45
C PHE A 9 0.76 7.05 11.72
N GLU A 10 -0.06 7.18 12.76
CA GLU A 10 -1.19 6.27 13.00
C GLU A 10 -2.40 6.72 12.18
N ARG A 11 -3.29 5.78 11.85
CA ARG A 11 -4.61 6.03 11.24
C ARG A 11 -4.56 6.69 9.86
N ILE A 12 -3.61 6.32 9.02
CA ILE A 12 -3.49 6.89 7.67
C ILE A 12 -3.99 5.95 6.57
N SER A 13 -4.61 6.56 5.56
CA SER A 13 -4.85 5.96 4.25
C SER A 13 -3.78 6.42 3.27
N VAL A 14 -3.49 5.62 2.25
CA VAL A 14 -2.43 5.86 1.28
C VAL A 14 -3.01 6.01 -0.12
N ILE A 15 -2.54 7.02 -0.85
CA ILE A 15 -2.84 7.22 -2.26
C ILE A 15 -1.52 7.33 -3.03
N VAL A 16 -1.38 6.58 -4.11
CA VAL A 16 -0.28 6.70 -5.07
C VAL A 16 -0.85 7.22 -6.38
N LEU A 17 -0.43 8.41 -6.79
CA LEU A 17 -0.79 9.02 -8.06
C LEU A 17 0.27 8.65 -9.11
N GLY A 18 -0.16 8.31 -10.34
CA GLY A 18 0.73 7.87 -11.41
C GLY A 18 1.45 6.55 -11.06
N ALA A 19 0.74 5.60 -10.44
CA ALA A 19 1.28 4.32 -9.98
C ALA A 19 1.80 3.43 -11.12
N ASP A 20 1.50 3.79 -12.37
CA ASP A 20 1.97 3.20 -13.61
C ASP A 20 3.31 3.75 -14.09
N HIS A 21 3.81 4.83 -13.48
CA HIS A 21 5.13 5.36 -13.80
C HIS A 21 6.22 4.29 -13.58
N PRO A 22 7.20 4.12 -14.50
CA PRO A 22 8.22 3.05 -14.43
C PRO A 22 9.09 3.04 -13.17
N VAL A 23 9.14 4.16 -12.44
CA VAL A 23 9.81 4.26 -11.13
C VAL A 23 9.19 3.33 -10.08
N PHE A 24 7.91 3.01 -10.23
CA PHE A 24 7.18 2.16 -9.29
C PHE A 24 7.33 0.69 -9.66
N THR A 25 8.12 -0.02 -8.87
CA THR A 25 8.17 -1.48 -8.89
C THR A 25 7.09 -2.09 -8.01
N LYS A 26 6.77 -3.37 -8.22
CA LYS A 26 5.89 -4.16 -7.33
C LYS A 26 6.26 -3.94 -5.85
N SER A 27 7.54 -4.13 -5.51
CA SER A 27 8.02 -4.02 -4.13
C SER A 27 7.82 -2.61 -3.56
N SER A 28 8.11 -1.58 -4.35
CA SER A 28 7.90 -0.19 -3.90
C SER A 28 6.41 0.12 -3.62
N LEU A 29 5.49 -0.37 -4.46
CA LEU A 29 4.05 -0.20 -4.26
C LEU A 29 3.56 -0.94 -3.00
N VAL A 30 4.05 -2.16 -2.77
CA VAL A 30 3.75 -2.93 -1.54
C VAL A 30 4.28 -2.21 -0.30
N GLN A 31 5.51 -1.68 -0.34
CA GLN A 31 6.10 -0.92 0.78
C GLN A 31 5.33 0.37 1.08
N ILE A 32 4.91 1.10 0.04
CA ILE A 32 4.08 2.30 0.20
C ILE A 32 2.72 1.93 0.80
N ALA A 33 2.06 0.89 0.30
CA ALA A 33 0.81 0.38 0.85
C ALA A 33 0.95 -0.12 2.29
N GLY A 34 2.13 -0.62 2.67
CA GLY A 34 2.47 -1.01 4.05
C GLY A 34 2.45 0.14 5.04
N ARG A 35 2.41 1.40 4.58
CA ARG A 35 2.26 2.58 5.44
C ARG A 35 0.81 2.84 5.84
N ALA A 36 -0.17 2.25 5.17
CA ALA A 36 -1.56 2.30 5.63
C ALA A 36 -1.67 1.52 6.94
N ASP A 37 -2.16 2.17 7.99
CA ASP A 37 -2.19 1.63 9.34
C ASP A 37 -3.23 0.49 9.45
N ARG A 38 -2.84 -0.62 10.07
CA ARG A 38 -3.67 -1.84 10.18
C ARG A 38 -3.95 -2.26 11.61
N LYS A 39 -3.44 -1.54 12.62
CA LYS A 39 -3.48 -1.96 14.02
C LYS A 39 -4.55 -1.23 14.84
N GLY A 40 -5.16 -1.97 15.76
CA GLY A 40 -6.11 -1.44 16.73
C GLY A 40 -7.56 -1.40 16.22
N PRO A 41 -8.46 -0.64 16.86
CA PRO A 41 -9.88 -0.59 16.51
C PRO A 41 -10.18 0.08 15.15
N TYR A 42 -9.14 0.53 14.44
CA TYR A 42 -9.25 1.28 13.19
C TYR A 42 -8.79 0.41 12.01
N THR A 43 -9.71 -0.39 11.47
CA THR A 43 -9.46 -1.32 10.35
C THR A 43 -9.81 -0.74 8.98
N ASN A 44 -10.10 0.57 8.91
CA ASN A 44 -10.71 1.19 7.73
C ASN A 44 -9.72 1.97 6.85
N SER A 45 -8.42 1.78 7.05
CA SER A 45 -7.39 2.40 6.20
C SER A 45 -7.54 1.90 4.77
N GLN A 46 -7.45 2.80 3.80
CA GLN A 46 -7.56 2.46 2.39
C GLN A 46 -6.23 2.69 1.66
N VAL A 47 -5.99 1.89 0.65
CA VAL A 47 -4.86 2.05 -0.28
C VAL A 47 -5.42 2.20 -1.68
N TYR A 48 -5.13 3.33 -2.33
CA TYR A 48 -5.54 3.61 -3.71
C TYR A 48 -4.32 3.79 -4.61
N PHE A 49 -4.32 3.10 -5.75
CA PHE A 49 -3.36 3.29 -6.83
C PHE A 49 -4.11 3.92 -8.01
N PHE A 50 -3.79 5.16 -8.33
CA PHE A 50 -4.29 5.86 -9.51
C PHE A 50 -3.26 5.72 -10.62
N TYR A 51 -3.73 5.35 -11.81
CA TYR A 51 -2.91 5.08 -12.98
C TYR A 51 -3.73 5.37 -14.24
N GLU A 52 -3.05 5.68 -15.35
CA GLU A 52 -3.66 5.72 -16.67
C GLU A 52 -3.68 4.32 -17.26
N GLU A 53 -2.55 3.59 -17.18
CA GLU A 53 -2.43 2.22 -17.66
C GLU A 53 -2.20 1.19 -16.54
N LYS A 54 -2.90 0.07 -16.60
CA LYS A 54 -2.75 -0.98 -15.60
C LYS A 54 -1.50 -1.82 -15.84
N THR A 55 -0.43 -1.55 -15.12
CA THR A 55 0.84 -2.28 -15.24
C THR A 55 0.85 -3.63 -14.52
N ALA A 56 1.79 -4.51 -14.91
CA ALA A 56 2.05 -5.76 -14.20
C ALA A 56 2.52 -5.53 -12.75
N ALA A 57 3.25 -4.44 -12.49
CA ALA A 57 3.68 -4.05 -11.15
C ALA A 57 2.48 -3.76 -10.25
N ILE A 58 1.50 -2.98 -10.72
CA ILE A 58 0.26 -2.69 -10.01
C ILE A 58 -0.52 -3.99 -9.74
N ARG A 59 -0.72 -4.83 -10.75
CA ARG A 59 -1.46 -6.10 -10.61
C ARG A 59 -0.84 -6.99 -9.53
N LYS A 60 0.48 -7.21 -9.60
CA LYS A 60 1.21 -8.07 -8.65
C LYS A 60 1.20 -7.48 -7.25
N ALA A 61 1.36 -6.16 -7.10
CA ALA A 61 1.29 -5.51 -5.80
C ALA A 61 -0.09 -5.65 -5.17
N CYS A 62 -1.17 -5.42 -5.93
CA CYS A 62 -2.54 -5.62 -5.44
C CYS A 62 -2.80 -7.07 -4.99
N GLN A 63 -2.27 -8.04 -5.71
CA GLN A 63 -2.41 -9.46 -5.35
C GLN A 63 -1.69 -9.76 -4.02
N GLU A 64 -0.42 -9.39 -3.90
CA GLU A 64 0.38 -9.61 -2.70
C GLU A 64 -0.21 -8.90 -1.47
N ILE A 65 -0.69 -7.66 -1.62
CA ILE A 65 -1.35 -6.92 -0.53
C ILE A 65 -2.62 -7.64 -0.07
N LYS A 66 -3.42 -8.19 -1.00
CA LYS A 66 -4.64 -8.93 -0.65
C LYS A 66 -4.30 -10.23 0.09
N GLU A 67 -3.33 -10.99 -0.39
CA GLU A 67 -2.86 -12.22 0.26
C GLU A 67 -2.36 -11.93 1.67
N MET A 68 -1.52 -10.90 1.86
CA MET A 68 -1.06 -10.46 3.18
C MET A 68 -2.21 -10.02 4.10
N ASN A 69 -3.24 -9.36 3.56
CA ASN A 69 -4.41 -8.94 4.33
C ASN A 69 -5.28 -10.15 4.75
N GLU A 70 -5.42 -11.14 3.88
CA GLU A 70 -6.13 -12.38 4.20
C GLU A 70 -5.39 -13.19 5.26
N GLU A 71 -4.07 -13.30 5.15
CA GLU A 71 -3.24 -13.94 6.15
C GLU A 71 -3.32 -13.21 7.51
N GLY A 72 -3.21 -11.89 7.51
CA GLY A 72 -3.39 -11.08 8.72
C GLY A 72 -4.75 -11.24 9.39
N LYS A 73 -5.83 -11.41 8.62
CA LYS A 73 -7.18 -11.71 9.15
C LYS A 73 -7.29 -13.08 9.81
N LYS A 74 -6.53 -14.09 9.34
CA LYS A 74 -6.53 -15.44 9.92
C LYS A 74 -5.76 -15.50 11.24
N MET A 75 -4.88 -14.53 11.49
CA MET A 75 -4.06 -14.43 12.70
C MET A 75 -4.72 -13.61 13.83
N LEU A 76 -5.90 -13.03 13.57
CA LEU A 76 -6.75 -12.32 14.54
C LEU A 76 -7.85 -13.25 15.06
#